data_AF-A0A3N0BXL4-F1
#
_entry.id   AF-A0A3N0BXL4-F1
#
_cell.length_a   1.000
_cell.length_b   1.000
_cell.length_c   1.000
_cell.angle_alpha   90.00
_cell.angle_beta   90.00
_cell.angle_gamma   90.00
#
_symmetry.space_group_name_H-M   'P 1'
#
loop_
_entity.id
_entity.type
_entity.pdbx_description
1 polymer ?
#
loop_
_entity_poly.entity_id
_entity_poly.type
_entity_poly.pdbx_seq_one_letter_code
_entity_poly.pdbx_strand_id
1 'polypeptide(L)'
;MKLNLQLKLWHGLIAIILLISSCSKDDSQPLISIPTVSTSAAISVTTTTATVGGSINSTGGSSITEKGICYSTSSNPTIANNKVVDASGNSISSISIELSKLIGSTTYYVRAYATNAAGTAYGSEITFATGNPIAVGELYGGGMIFYVDATGKHGLIVAPSDQSSSAIWGCEGTDIPGTSEQGIGFGLSNTQAIVNGCKNNATAAAICYNLVLNGFDDWYLPTVEEIKAMNILFTTNAAGSIKLQKGAGYMSSNQDYRKVNGKIEPKNNVIMYVFKSAGDVLWPLTKSESNLAFTRAIRSF
;
A
#
# COMPACT_ATOMS: atom_id res chain seq x y z
N MET A 1 -30.06 65.10 93.72
CA MET A 1 -29.91 63.86 94.52
C MET A 1 -28.74 63.10 93.90
N LYS A 2 -27.48 63.49 94.20
CA LYS A 2 -26.51 62.75 95.04
C LYS A 2 -26.51 61.25 94.70
N LEU A 3 -25.43 60.62 94.21
CA LEU A 3 -24.15 60.51 94.93
C LEU A 3 -23.00 59.94 94.03
N ASN A 4 -21.85 60.65 94.07
CA ASN A 4 -20.43 60.23 94.07
C ASN A 4 -20.02 58.80 93.64
N LEU A 5 -19.06 58.62 92.72
CA LEU A 5 -17.59 58.87 92.79
C LEU A 5 -16.81 57.70 93.41
N GLN A 6 -16.04 56.96 92.60
CA GLN A 6 -14.62 56.67 92.89
C GLN A 6 -13.84 56.47 91.59
N LEU A 7 -12.83 57.31 91.43
CA LEU A 7 -11.88 57.41 90.32
C LEU A 7 -10.53 56.89 90.86
N LYS A 8 -9.88 55.93 90.19
CA LYS A 8 -8.42 55.76 90.28
C LYS A 8 -7.85 55.28 88.94
N LEU A 9 -7.06 56.16 88.34
CA LEU A 9 -6.21 56.00 87.16
C LEU A 9 -4.96 55.15 87.49
N TRP A 10 -4.53 54.26 86.58
CA TRP A 10 -3.11 54.12 86.24
C TRP A 10 -2.90 53.49 84.84
N HIS A 11 -2.23 54.27 83.99
CA HIS A 11 -1.71 54.06 82.65
C HIS A 11 -1.15 52.67 82.30
N GLY A 12 -1.65 52.11 81.21
CA GLY A 12 -1.00 51.05 80.44
C GLY A 12 -1.21 51.31 78.95
N LEU A 13 -0.31 52.09 78.36
CA LEU A 13 -0.18 52.28 76.91
C LEU A 13 0.38 50.98 76.32
N ILE A 14 -0.35 50.30 75.44
CA ILE A 14 0.21 49.55 74.29
C ILE A 14 -0.95 49.28 73.33
N ALA A 15 -0.77 49.81 72.13
CA ALA A 15 -1.58 49.59 70.96
C ALA A 15 -1.65 48.10 70.62
N ILE A 16 -2.82 47.62 70.22
CA ILE A 16 -2.99 46.66 69.13
C ILE A 16 -4.41 46.91 68.59
N ILE A 17 -4.47 47.73 67.55
CA ILE A 17 -5.57 47.71 66.60
C ILE A 17 -5.39 46.40 65.84
N LEU A 18 -6.07 45.34 66.31
CA LEU A 18 -6.27 44.14 65.49
C LEU A 18 -7.35 44.51 64.46
N LEU A 19 -6.88 45.06 63.35
CA LEU A 19 -7.55 44.91 62.06
C LEU A 19 -7.80 43.42 61.88
N ILE A 20 -9.03 42.97 62.13
CA ILE A 20 -9.54 41.77 61.49
C ILE A 20 -9.60 42.10 59.99
N SER A 21 -8.43 41.96 59.35
CA SER A 21 -8.31 41.77 57.93
C SER A 21 -9.17 40.55 57.62
N SER A 22 -10.38 40.82 57.14
CA SER A 22 -11.16 39.88 56.34
C SER A 22 -10.30 39.55 55.13
N CYS A 23 -9.48 38.51 55.27
CA CYS A 23 -8.85 37.84 54.16
C CYS A 23 -9.73 36.62 53.88
N SER A 24 -10.86 36.86 53.21
CA SER A 24 -11.52 35.79 52.47
C SER A 24 -10.50 35.37 51.42
N LYS A 25 -9.71 34.32 51.71
CA LYS A 25 -9.05 33.59 50.64
C LYS A 25 -10.18 33.08 49.77
N ASP A 26 -10.40 33.77 48.66
CA ASP A 26 -11.29 33.33 47.62
C ASP A 26 -10.66 32.04 47.08
N ASP A 27 -11.07 30.89 47.63
CA ASP A 27 -10.68 29.55 47.19
C ASP A 27 -11.39 29.24 45.85
N SER A 28 -11.27 30.14 44.87
CA SER A 28 -11.61 29.83 43.50
C SER A 28 -10.53 28.90 42.95
N GLN A 29 -10.67 27.60 43.23
CA GLN A 29 -9.86 26.58 42.59
C GLN A 29 -9.92 26.79 41.06
N PRO A 30 -8.78 26.81 40.36
CA PRO A 30 -8.79 27.02 38.92
C PRO A 30 -9.63 25.92 38.27
N LEU A 31 -10.63 26.32 37.47
CA LEU A 31 -11.52 25.39 36.79
C LEU A 31 -10.71 24.53 35.81
N ILE A 32 -10.69 23.22 36.05
CA ILE A 32 -10.08 22.26 35.13
C ILE A 32 -11.15 21.79 34.14
N SER A 33 -10.87 21.89 32.86
CA SER A 33 -11.68 21.33 31.78
C SER A 33 -10.92 20.22 31.06
N ILE A 34 -11.61 19.43 30.26
CA ILE A 34 -10.93 18.52 29.32
C ILE A 34 -10.05 19.32 28.33
N PRO A 35 -9.02 18.69 27.74
CA PRO A 35 -8.17 19.35 26.74
C PRO A 35 -8.96 19.73 25.48
N THR A 36 -8.36 20.54 24.61
CA THR A 36 -8.89 20.76 23.25
C THR A 36 -7.88 20.22 22.24
N VAL A 37 -8.35 19.36 21.32
CA VAL A 37 -7.50 18.61 20.40
C VAL A 37 -8.01 18.80 18.97
N SER A 38 -7.10 18.82 18.00
CA SER A 38 -7.41 18.77 16.57
C SER A 38 -6.78 17.52 15.95
N THR A 39 -7.47 16.90 15.00
CA THR A 39 -6.95 15.76 14.23
C THR A 39 -6.49 16.25 12.85
N SER A 40 -5.30 15.85 12.43
CA SER A 40 -4.77 16.17 11.10
C SER A 40 -5.20 15.12 10.07
N ALA A 41 -5.25 15.51 8.79
CA ALA A 41 -5.48 14.57 7.70
C ALA A 41 -4.42 13.46 7.69
N ALA A 42 -4.81 12.25 7.28
CA ALA A 42 -3.88 11.15 7.08
C ALA A 42 -3.00 11.41 5.85
N ILE A 43 -1.72 11.06 5.94
CA ILE A 43 -0.75 11.14 4.84
C ILE A 43 0.00 9.82 4.71
N SER A 44 0.74 9.63 3.63
CA SER A 44 1.55 8.42 3.39
C SER A 44 0.71 7.13 3.55
N VAL A 45 -0.53 7.15 3.07
CA VAL A 45 -1.46 6.02 3.17
C VAL A 45 -1.05 4.95 2.15
N THR A 46 -0.80 3.74 2.64
CA THR A 46 -0.47 2.56 1.84
C THR A 46 -1.56 1.50 2.01
N THR A 47 -1.30 0.27 1.57
CA THR A 47 -2.19 -0.88 1.77
C THR A 47 -2.21 -1.35 3.22
N THR A 48 -1.15 -1.11 3.99
CA THR A 48 -0.99 -1.64 5.36
C THR A 48 -0.52 -0.60 6.38
N THR A 49 -0.24 0.63 5.96
CA THR A 49 0.22 1.71 6.82
C THR A 49 -0.44 3.05 6.51
N ALA A 50 -0.44 3.97 7.46
CA ALA A 50 -0.81 5.37 7.27
C ALA A 50 -0.17 6.24 8.36
N THR A 51 0.28 7.44 8.02
CA THR A 51 0.69 8.42 9.03
C THR A 51 -0.48 9.32 9.39
N VAL A 52 -0.79 9.39 10.67
CA VAL A 52 -1.92 10.15 11.23
C VAL A 52 -1.43 11.01 12.38
N GLY A 53 -2.17 12.07 12.68
CA GLY A 53 -1.68 13.04 13.66
C GLY A 53 -2.73 13.99 14.18
N GLY A 54 -2.24 14.98 14.90
CA GLY A 54 -3.07 16.01 15.51
C GLY A 54 -2.25 17.00 16.31
N SER A 55 -2.94 17.88 17.03
CA SER A 55 -2.32 18.84 17.94
C SER A 55 -3.20 19.08 19.16
N ILE A 56 -2.56 19.35 20.30
CA ILE A 56 -3.23 19.78 21.52
C ILE A 56 -3.24 21.31 21.51
N ASN A 57 -4.42 21.92 21.43
CA ASN A 57 -4.56 23.38 21.38
C ASN A 57 -4.65 24.02 22.78
N SER A 58 -5.04 23.24 23.79
CA SER A 58 -5.11 23.65 25.20
C SER A 58 -5.15 22.41 26.10
N THR A 59 -4.56 22.52 27.28
CA THR A 59 -4.59 21.44 28.29
C THR A 59 -5.77 21.53 29.24
N GLY A 60 -6.60 22.57 29.13
CA GLY A 60 -7.76 22.75 30.02
C GLY A 60 -7.38 22.99 31.49
N GLY A 61 -6.21 23.57 31.77
CA GLY A 61 -5.80 23.95 33.13
C GLY A 61 -5.17 22.84 33.97
N SER A 62 -4.95 21.64 33.41
CA SER A 62 -4.21 20.54 34.06
C SER A 62 -3.17 19.96 33.11
N SER A 63 -2.13 19.30 33.63
CA SER A 63 -1.14 18.60 32.81
C SER A 63 -1.77 17.43 32.05
N ILE A 64 -1.35 17.23 30.80
CA ILE A 64 -1.74 16.06 30.03
C ILE A 64 -1.06 14.82 30.63
N THR A 65 -1.82 13.74 30.77
CA THR A 65 -1.37 12.46 31.33
C THR A 65 -1.18 11.38 30.25
N GLU A 66 -1.89 11.50 29.13
CA GLU A 66 -1.75 10.65 27.94
C GLU A 66 -2.20 11.43 26.71
N LYS A 67 -1.54 11.23 25.57
CA LYS A 67 -2.03 11.69 24.26
C LYS A 67 -1.72 10.67 23.18
N GLY A 68 -2.45 10.72 22.08
CA GLY A 68 -2.18 9.85 20.95
C GLY A 68 -3.31 9.83 19.92
N ILE A 69 -3.48 8.68 19.29
CA ILE A 69 -4.47 8.45 18.24
C ILE A 69 -5.35 7.25 18.62
N CYS A 70 -6.66 7.37 18.44
CA CYS A 70 -7.58 6.23 18.45
C CYS A 70 -8.22 6.05 17.08
N TYR A 71 -8.42 4.80 16.67
CA TYR A 71 -8.89 4.45 15.33
C TYR A 71 -9.71 3.16 15.31
N SER A 72 -10.52 3.01 14.26
CA SER A 72 -11.48 1.91 14.10
C SER A 72 -11.91 1.78 12.64
N THR A 73 -12.55 0.67 12.28
CA THR A 73 -13.28 0.51 11.00
C THR A 73 -14.74 1.01 11.09
N SER A 74 -15.16 1.47 12.27
CA SER A 74 -16.45 2.10 12.54
C SER A 74 -16.26 3.54 13.01
N SER A 75 -17.22 4.42 12.68
CA SER A 75 -17.23 5.82 13.09
C SER A 75 -17.19 6.02 14.60
N ASN A 76 -16.72 7.20 15.00
CA ASN A 76 -16.54 7.70 16.35
C ASN A 76 -15.61 6.83 17.22
N PRO A 77 -14.38 6.55 16.78
CA PRO A 77 -13.44 5.80 17.60
C PRO A 77 -13.13 6.54 18.90
N THR A 78 -12.98 5.78 19.97
CA THR A 78 -12.55 6.26 21.29
C THR A 78 -11.31 5.47 21.74
N ILE A 79 -10.78 5.82 22.91
CA ILE A 79 -9.64 5.10 23.50
C ILE A 79 -9.97 3.66 23.92
N ALA A 80 -11.25 3.24 23.85
CA ALA A 80 -11.67 1.85 24.04
C ALA A 80 -11.55 0.99 22.76
N ASN A 81 -11.33 1.62 21.59
CA ASN A 81 -11.01 0.94 20.34
C ASN A 81 -9.50 0.70 20.22
N ASN A 82 -8.99 0.60 18.99
CA ASN A 82 -7.54 0.59 18.79
C ASN A 82 -6.98 1.97 19.12
N LYS A 83 -5.90 2.01 19.90
CA LYS A 83 -5.19 3.25 20.21
C LYS A 83 -3.68 3.08 20.13
N VAL A 84 -2.99 4.15 19.76
CA VAL A 84 -1.54 4.27 19.84
C VAL A 84 -1.23 5.51 20.69
N VAL A 85 -0.46 5.31 21.76
CA VAL A 85 0.01 6.39 22.63
C VAL A 85 1.24 7.05 21.98
N ASP A 86 1.29 8.37 21.97
CA ASP A 86 2.44 9.12 21.46
C ASP A 86 3.63 8.97 22.41
N ALA A 87 4.75 8.45 21.89
CA ALA A 87 5.97 8.22 22.66
C ALA A 87 6.80 9.49 22.92
N SER A 88 6.46 10.63 22.29
CA SER A 88 7.17 11.92 22.47
C SER A 88 6.93 12.60 23.82
N GLY A 89 6.15 11.97 24.70
CA GLY A 89 5.81 12.48 26.03
C GLY A 89 4.57 13.39 26.04
N ASN A 90 4.14 13.79 27.23
CA ASN A 90 2.83 14.42 27.43
C ASN A 90 2.82 15.96 27.31
N SER A 91 3.87 16.58 26.78
CA SER A 91 3.89 18.02 26.54
C SER A 91 2.93 18.42 25.42
N ILE A 92 2.53 19.70 25.38
CA ILE A 92 1.79 20.29 24.27
C ILE A 92 2.70 20.30 23.04
N SER A 93 2.49 19.34 22.15
CA SER A 93 3.19 19.24 20.87
C SER A 93 2.30 18.56 19.83
N SER A 94 2.72 18.60 18.57
CA SER A 94 2.10 17.82 17.50
C SER A 94 2.21 16.33 17.78
N ILE A 95 1.12 15.61 17.52
CA ILE A 95 1.05 14.15 17.50
C ILE A 95 1.29 13.71 16.06
N SER A 96 2.22 12.79 15.85
CA SER A 96 2.49 12.17 14.55
C SER A 96 2.82 10.70 14.76
N ILE A 97 1.96 9.81 14.25
CA ILE A 97 2.03 8.36 14.48
C ILE A 97 1.87 7.63 13.16
N GLU A 98 2.76 6.68 12.89
CA GLU A 98 2.57 5.69 11.84
C GLU A 98 1.73 4.52 12.36
N LEU A 99 0.53 4.35 11.80
CA LEU A 99 -0.24 3.13 11.95
C LEU A 99 0.34 2.05 11.03
N SER A 100 0.48 0.84 11.54
CA SER A 100 0.96 -0.33 10.79
C SER A 100 -0.01 -1.50 10.92
N LYS A 101 0.18 -2.54 10.08
CA LYS A 101 -0.65 -3.75 10.04
C LYS A 101 -2.15 -3.45 9.80
N LEU A 102 -2.42 -2.40 9.03
CA LEU A 102 -3.77 -2.12 8.54
C LEU A 102 -4.17 -3.18 7.50
N ILE A 103 -5.47 -3.41 7.39
CA ILE A 103 -6.05 -4.29 6.37
C ILE A 103 -6.20 -3.47 5.08
N GLY A 104 -5.81 -4.03 3.94
CA GLY A 104 -6.00 -3.41 2.61
C GLY A 104 -7.48 -3.23 2.25
N SER A 105 -7.77 -2.36 1.29
CA SER A 105 -9.14 -2.05 0.84
C SER A 105 -10.13 -1.74 1.99
N THR A 106 -9.64 -1.11 3.06
CA THR A 106 -10.41 -0.88 4.29
C THR A 106 -10.46 0.61 4.62
N THR A 107 -11.66 1.11 4.94
CA THR A 107 -11.84 2.48 5.45
C THR A 107 -11.62 2.50 6.96
N TYR A 108 -10.79 3.44 7.41
CA TYR A 108 -10.51 3.70 8.82
C TYR A 108 -10.99 5.09 9.23
N TYR A 109 -11.55 5.15 10.44
CA TYR A 109 -11.95 6.36 11.14
C TYR A 109 -10.90 6.64 12.21
N VAL A 110 -10.47 7.89 12.34
CA VAL A 110 -9.36 8.28 13.22
C VAL A 110 -9.66 9.57 13.97
N ARG A 111 -9.28 9.61 15.25
CA ARG A 111 -9.31 10.81 16.09
C ARG A 111 -8.03 10.91 16.90
N ALA A 112 -7.44 12.11 16.95
CA ALA A 112 -6.45 12.43 17.96
C ALA A 112 -7.14 12.59 19.33
N TYR A 113 -6.46 12.18 20.40
CA TYR A 113 -6.98 12.31 21.77
C TYR A 113 -5.91 12.82 22.73
N ALA A 114 -6.36 13.44 23.82
CA ALA A 114 -5.53 13.78 24.97
C ALA A 114 -6.34 13.66 26.26
N THR A 115 -5.69 13.20 27.32
CA THR A 115 -6.28 13.00 28.65
C THR A 115 -5.59 13.89 29.66
N ASN A 116 -6.36 14.51 30.55
CA ASN A 116 -5.86 15.22 31.73
C ASN A 116 -6.70 14.81 32.98
N ALA A 117 -6.56 15.53 34.09
CA ALA A 117 -7.31 15.24 35.32
C ALA A 117 -8.85 15.38 35.19
N ALA A 118 -9.36 16.17 34.24
CA ALA A 118 -10.79 16.31 34.00
C ALA A 118 -11.37 15.24 33.03
N GLY A 119 -10.52 14.57 32.24
CA GLY A 119 -10.93 13.48 31.35
C GLY A 119 -10.22 13.49 30.00
N THR A 120 -10.79 12.74 29.06
CA THR A 120 -10.26 12.58 27.69
C THR A 120 -11.05 13.44 26.71
N ALA A 121 -10.34 14.27 25.95
CA ALA A 121 -10.88 14.98 24.81
C ALA A 121 -10.43 14.33 23.50
N TYR A 122 -11.23 14.55 22.45
CA TYR A 122 -10.98 14.03 21.11
C TYR A 122 -11.07 15.16 20.09
N GLY A 123 -10.20 15.11 19.08
CA GLY A 123 -10.32 15.96 17.91
C GLY A 123 -11.50 15.58 17.01
N SER A 124 -11.63 16.30 15.90
CA SER A 124 -12.55 15.96 14.82
C SER A 124 -12.22 14.57 14.26
N GLU A 125 -13.24 13.85 13.84
CA GLU A 125 -13.05 12.61 13.09
C GLU A 125 -12.57 12.92 11.67
N ILE A 126 -11.59 12.12 11.22
CA ILE A 126 -11.19 12.03 9.82
C ILE A 126 -11.28 10.59 9.36
N THR A 127 -11.36 10.40 8.05
CA THR A 127 -11.37 9.08 7.42
C THR A 127 -10.27 8.97 6.38
N PHE A 128 -9.70 7.78 6.23
CA PHE A 128 -8.87 7.42 5.09
C PHE A 128 -9.15 5.97 4.68
N ALA A 129 -8.85 5.61 3.44
CA ALA A 129 -8.95 4.25 2.94
C ALA A 129 -7.57 3.71 2.59
N THR A 130 -7.24 2.51 3.05
CA THR A 130 -6.02 1.81 2.60
C THR A 130 -6.13 1.41 1.14
N GLY A 131 -4.99 1.34 0.45
CA GLY A 131 -4.93 0.88 -0.93
C GLY A 131 -5.36 -0.58 -1.08
N ASN A 132 -5.65 -1.01 -2.31
CA ASN A 132 -5.94 -2.41 -2.60
C ASN A 132 -4.72 -3.30 -2.34
N PRO A 133 -4.89 -4.47 -1.68
CA PRO A 133 -3.78 -5.39 -1.49
C PRO A 133 -3.25 -5.85 -2.86
N ILE A 134 -1.93 -5.88 -2.99
CA ILE A 134 -1.26 -6.48 -4.14
C ILE A 134 -1.38 -7.99 -3.99
N ALA A 135 -2.30 -8.59 -4.76
CA ALA A 135 -2.59 -10.00 -4.69
C ALA A 135 -2.84 -10.58 -6.09
N VAL A 136 -2.49 -11.84 -6.27
CA VAL A 136 -2.76 -12.57 -7.51
C VAL A 136 -4.25 -12.58 -7.81
N GLY A 137 -4.62 -12.22 -9.03
CA GLY A 137 -6.00 -12.11 -9.50
C GLY A 137 -6.60 -10.70 -9.39
N GLU A 138 -5.95 -9.77 -8.70
CA GLU A 138 -6.41 -8.37 -8.60
C GLU A 138 -5.93 -7.52 -9.78
N LEU A 139 -6.70 -6.49 -10.11
CA LEU A 139 -6.32 -5.49 -11.10
C LEU A 139 -5.35 -4.47 -10.50
N TYR A 140 -4.18 -4.32 -11.11
CA TYR A 140 -3.14 -3.39 -10.70
C TYR A 140 -2.26 -3.01 -11.88
N GLY A 141 -1.78 -1.77 -11.92
CA GLY A 141 -0.81 -1.32 -12.92
C GLY A 141 -1.22 -1.58 -14.37
N GLY A 142 -2.50 -1.40 -14.70
CA GLY A 142 -3.02 -1.54 -16.07
C GLY A 142 -3.36 -2.97 -16.51
N GLY A 143 -3.22 -3.98 -15.65
CA GLY A 143 -3.58 -5.36 -15.95
C GLY A 143 -3.92 -6.15 -14.70
N MET A 144 -3.74 -7.47 -14.77
CA MET A 144 -4.01 -8.39 -13.66
C MET A 144 -2.72 -8.98 -13.09
N ILE A 145 -2.56 -8.97 -11.77
CA ILE A 145 -1.40 -9.56 -11.10
C ILE A 145 -1.49 -11.09 -11.21
N PHE A 146 -0.43 -11.74 -11.72
CA PHE A 146 -0.33 -13.21 -11.76
C PHE A 146 0.88 -13.76 -11.00
N TYR A 147 1.77 -12.88 -10.54
CA TYR A 147 2.92 -13.25 -9.73
C TYR A 147 3.23 -12.11 -8.75
N VAL A 148 3.57 -12.46 -7.52
CA VAL A 148 4.08 -11.54 -6.49
C VAL A 148 5.32 -12.20 -5.91
N ASP A 149 6.39 -11.42 -5.77
CA ASP A 149 7.65 -11.91 -5.22
C ASP A 149 7.57 -12.15 -3.70
N ALA A 150 8.64 -12.69 -3.13
CA ALA A 150 8.70 -12.98 -1.70
C ALA A 150 8.62 -11.72 -0.81
N THR A 151 8.83 -10.53 -1.36
CA THR A 151 8.73 -9.26 -0.61
C THR A 151 7.29 -8.77 -0.50
N GLY A 152 6.39 -9.26 -1.37
CA GLY A 152 5.00 -8.79 -1.44
C GLY A 152 4.83 -7.41 -2.07
N LYS A 153 5.92 -6.82 -2.60
CA LYS A 153 5.94 -5.45 -3.14
C LYS A 153 6.06 -5.40 -4.65
N HIS A 154 6.70 -6.41 -5.25
CA HIS A 154 6.94 -6.48 -6.68
C HIS A 154 6.30 -7.72 -7.26
N GLY A 155 6.06 -7.71 -8.57
CA GLY A 155 5.41 -8.82 -9.22
C GLY A 155 5.28 -8.64 -10.71
N LEU A 156 4.48 -9.52 -11.32
CA LEU A 156 4.18 -9.48 -12.75
C LEU A 156 2.69 -9.29 -12.98
N ILE A 157 2.39 -8.47 -13.97
CA ILE A 157 1.06 -8.11 -14.43
C ILE A 157 0.88 -8.60 -15.85
N VAL A 158 -0.22 -9.29 -16.13
CA VAL A 158 -0.60 -9.70 -17.49
C VAL A 158 -1.62 -8.74 -18.08
N ALA A 159 -1.48 -8.46 -19.37
CA ALA A 159 -2.38 -7.57 -20.10
C ALA A 159 -3.83 -8.10 -20.10
N PRO A 160 -4.84 -7.22 -19.99
CA PRO A 160 -6.25 -7.60 -19.90
C PRO A 160 -6.83 -8.22 -21.20
N SER A 161 -6.07 -8.23 -22.29
CA SER A 161 -6.46 -8.83 -23.58
C SER A 161 -5.22 -9.28 -24.37
N ASP A 162 -5.41 -10.16 -25.36
CA ASP A 162 -4.35 -10.52 -26.31
C ASP A 162 -4.03 -9.33 -27.22
N GLN A 163 -2.75 -9.09 -27.47
CA GLN A 163 -2.28 -8.04 -28.38
C GLN A 163 -2.35 -8.47 -29.83
N SER A 164 -2.27 -9.79 -30.09
CA SER A 164 -2.38 -10.35 -31.44
C SER A 164 -2.70 -11.85 -31.39
N SER A 165 -3.34 -12.36 -32.44
CA SER A 165 -3.52 -13.79 -32.72
C SER A 165 -2.81 -14.26 -33.99
N SER A 166 -2.12 -13.34 -34.68
CA SER A 166 -1.50 -13.58 -36.00
C SER A 166 -0.08 -13.03 -36.11
N ALA A 167 0.51 -12.60 -34.98
CA ALA A 167 1.88 -12.12 -34.95
C ALA A 167 2.84 -13.20 -35.46
N ILE A 168 3.91 -12.76 -36.12
CA ILE A 168 5.08 -13.62 -36.27
C ILE A 168 5.86 -13.56 -34.95
N TRP A 169 6.50 -14.64 -34.53
CA TRP A 169 7.24 -14.61 -33.26
C TRP A 169 8.43 -13.65 -33.29
N GLY A 170 9.27 -13.80 -34.31
CA GLY A 170 10.52 -13.08 -34.51
C GLY A 170 10.94 -13.16 -35.99
N CYS A 171 12.24 -13.01 -36.24
CA CYS A 171 12.82 -13.10 -37.57
C CYS A 171 13.30 -14.53 -37.85
N GLU A 172 12.82 -15.10 -38.97
CA GLU A 172 13.10 -16.49 -39.34
C GLU A 172 14.60 -16.72 -39.59
N GLY A 173 15.13 -17.86 -39.12
CA GLY A 173 16.51 -18.30 -39.36
C GLY A 173 17.60 -17.46 -38.69
N THR A 174 17.24 -16.48 -37.86
CA THR A 174 18.19 -15.57 -37.20
C THR A 174 18.38 -16.00 -35.74
N ASP A 175 19.63 -16.23 -35.34
CA ASP A 175 19.98 -16.44 -33.92
C ASP A 175 19.97 -15.10 -33.19
N ILE A 176 19.26 -15.05 -32.06
CA ILE A 176 19.15 -13.88 -31.20
C ILE A 176 19.76 -14.24 -29.84
N PRO A 177 21.05 -13.94 -29.61
CA PRO A 177 21.74 -14.28 -28.38
C PRO A 177 21.03 -13.74 -27.14
N GLY A 178 21.05 -14.51 -26.05
CA GLY A 178 20.44 -14.15 -24.77
C GLY A 178 18.97 -14.57 -24.64
N THR A 179 18.30 -14.97 -25.72
CA THR A 179 16.86 -15.34 -25.69
C THR A 179 16.57 -16.78 -25.24
N SER A 180 17.61 -17.57 -24.92
CA SER A 180 17.45 -18.93 -24.39
C SER A 180 17.11 -18.97 -22.89
N GLU A 181 17.16 -17.83 -22.19
CA GLU A 181 16.95 -17.75 -20.75
C GLU A 181 15.46 -17.86 -20.40
N GLN A 182 15.08 -18.95 -19.72
CA GLN A 182 13.67 -19.31 -19.52
C GLN A 182 13.05 -18.76 -18.24
N GLY A 183 13.85 -18.33 -17.25
CA GLY A 183 13.36 -17.97 -15.91
C GLY A 183 12.40 -16.79 -15.84
N ILE A 184 11.78 -16.62 -14.68
CA ILE A 184 11.03 -15.41 -14.33
C ILE A 184 11.98 -14.21 -14.27
N GLY A 185 11.59 -13.08 -14.88
CA GLY A 185 12.38 -11.85 -14.91
C GLY A 185 13.26 -11.66 -16.15
N PHE A 186 13.33 -12.67 -17.03
CA PHE A 186 14.11 -12.60 -18.27
C PHE A 186 13.29 -12.17 -19.50
N GLY A 187 11.98 -12.00 -19.38
CA GLY A 187 11.13 -11.73 -20.55
C GLY A 187 11.43 -10.37 -21.18
N LEU A 188 11.73 -9.35 -20.36
CA LEU A 188 12.07 -8.01 -20.85
C LEU A 188 13.39 -8.00 -21.62
N SER A 189 14.46 -8.58 -21.07
CA SER A 189 15.76 -8.67 -21.73
C SER A 189 15.67 -9.47 -23.04
N ASN A 190 14.93 -10.59 -23.03
CA ASN A 190 14.66 -11.39 -24.22
C ASN A 190 13.90 -10.59 -25.27
N THR A 191 12.84 -9.89 -24.87
CA THR A 191 12.02 -9.06 -25.76
C THR A 191 12.88 -7.97 -26.42
N GLN A 192 13.72 -7.28 -25.65
CA GLN A 192 14.65 -6.28 -26.17
C GLN A 192 15.64 -6.87 -27.17
N ALA A 193 16.20 -8.05 -26.87
CA ALA A 193 17.11 -8.74 -27.79
C ALA A 193 16.42 -9.06 -29.13
N ILE A 194 15.17 -9.55 -29.08
CA ILE A 194 14.39 -9.84 -30.29
C ILE A 194 14.08 -8.56 -31.07
N VAL A 195 13.64 -7.48 -30.42
CA VAL A 195 13.34 -6.21 -31.10
C VAL A 195 14.59 -5.62 -31.77
N ASN A 196 15.74 -5.72 -31.12
CA ASN A 196 17.00 -5.20 -31.67
C ASN A 196 17.54 -6.06 -32.82
N GLY A 197 17.41 -7.39 -32.73
CA GLY A 197 17.89 -8.31 -33.76
C GLY A 197 16.93 -8.46 -34.94
N CYS A 198 15.63 -8.44 -34.69
CA CYS A 198 14.58 -8.55 -35.68
C CYS A 198 14.01 -7.18 -35.99
N LYS A 199 14.50 -6.54 -37.06
CA LYS A 199 14.04 -5.22 -37.56
C LYS A 199 12.64 -5.26 -38.21
N ASN A 200 11.68 -5.94 -37.58
CA ASN A 200 10.30 -6.07 -38.03
C ASN A 200 9.33 -5.79 -36.88
N ASN A 201 8.51 -4.75 -37.05
CA ASN A 201 7.56 -4.28 -36.04
C ASN A 201 6.31 -5.15 -35.90
N ALA A 202 6.11 -6.14 -36.78
CA ALA A 202 4.99 -7.09 -36.71
C ALA A 202 5.31 -8.34 -35.86
N THR A 203 6.50 -8.39 -35.24
CA THR A 203 6.88 -9.49 -34.35
C THR A 203 6.11 -9.40 -33.03
N ALA A 204 5.84 -10.54 -32.38
CA ALA A 204 5.18 -10.60 -31.07
C ALA A 204 5.96 -9.78 -30.03
N ALA A 205 7.30 -9.84 -30.07
CA ALA A 205 8.17 -9.03 -29.23
C ALA A 205 7.99 -7.53 -29.50
N ALA A 206 8.01 -7.09 -30.76
CA ALA A 206 7.83 -5.68 -31.10
C ALA A 206 6.42 -5.17 -30.79
N ILE A 207 5.40 -6.01 -30.96
CA ILE A 207 4.02 -5.68 -30.59
C ILE A 207 3.92 -5.43 -29.08
N CYS A 208 4.49 -6.29 -28.25
CA CYS A 208 4.51 -6.07 -26.80
C CYS A 208 5.39 -4.87 -26.41
N TYR A 209 6.60 -4.76 -26.96
CA TYR A 209 7.59 -3.74 -26.59
C TYR A 209 7.15 -2.31 -26.94
N ASN A 210 6.40 -2.13 -28.02
CA ASN A 210 5.88 -0.82 -28.41
C ASN A 210 4.46 -0.56 -27.87
N LEU A 211 3.92 -1.47 -27.05
CA LEU A 211 2.55 -1.36 -26.54
C LEU A 211 2.47 -0.25 -25.51
N VAL A 212 1.56 0.70 -25.74
CA VAL A 212 1.06 1.61 -24.70
C VAL A 212 -0.35 1.18 -24.34
N LEU A 213 -0.54 0.67 -23.12
CA LEU A 213 -1.81 0.16 -22.64
C LEU A 213 -2.08 0.61 -21.21
N ASN A 214 -3.25 1.20 -20.98
CA ASN A 214 -3.71 1.69 -19.68
C ASN A 214 -2.73 2.65 -18.98
N GLY A 215 -2.00 3.46 -19.76
CA GLY A 215 -1.05 4.45 -19.26
C GLY A 215 0.37 3.92 -19.02
N PHE A 216 0.66 2.66 -19.37
CA PHE A 216 1.96 2.03 -19.23
C PHE A 216 2.55 1.66 -20.60
N ASP A 217 3.85 1.87 -20.77
CA ASP A 217 4.63 1.68 -21.99
C ASP A 217 5.82 0.71 -21.81
N ASP A 218 5.85 -0.03 -20.71
CA ASP A 218 6.91 -0.96 -20.27
C ASP A 218 6.49 -2.44 -20.45
N TRP A 219 5.60 -2.71 -21.39
CA TRP A 219 5.11 -4.06 -21.69
C TRP A 219 6.12 -4.88 -22.49
N TYR A 220 6.15 -6.20 -22.26
CA TYR A 220 7.08 -7.12 -22.94
C TYR A 220 6.46 -8.51 -23.17
N LEU A 221 7.10 -9.29 -24.05
CA LEU A 221 6.71 -10.66 -24.35
C LEU A 221 7.27 -11.57 -23.23
N PRO A 222 6.44 -12.36 -22.52
CA PRO A 222 6.89 -13.17 -21.38
C PRO A 222 7.80 -14.33 -21.78
N THR A 223 8.66 -14.79 -20.88
CA THR A 223 9.33 -16.10 -21.01
C THR A 223 8.35 -17.26 -20.83
N VAL A 224 8.80 -18.47 -21.13
CA VAL A 224 8.05 -19.70 -20.84
C VAL A 224 7.72 -19.83 -19.36
N GLU A 225 8.64 -19.52 -18.44
CA GLU A 225 8.34 -19.60 -16.99
C GLU A 225 7.39 -18.51 -16.53
N GLU A 226 7.42 -17.32 -17.12
CA GLU A 226 6.44 -16.26 -16.85
C GLU A 226 5.05 -16.64 -17.36
N ILE A 227 4.94 -17.26 -18.55
CA ILE A 227 3.66 -17.78 -19.04
C ILE A 227 3.14 -18.91 -18.12
N LYS A 228 4.01 -19.83 -17.69
CA LYS A 228 3.63 -20.89 -16.73
C LYS A 228 3.06 -20.31 -15.45
N ALA A 229 3.68 -19.26 -14.91
CA ALA A 229 3.22 -18.61 -13.70
C ALA A 229 1.78 -18.06 -13.85
N MET A 230 1.33 -17.68 -15.06
CA MET A 230 -0.05 -17.26 -15.28
C MET A 230 -1.10 -18.35 -15.02
N ASN A 231 -0.70 -19.63 -14.95
CA ASN A 231 -1.63 -20.73 -14.69
C ASN A 231 -2.38 -20.55 -13.36
N ILE A 232 -1.78 -19.85 -12.39
CA ILE A 232 -2.41 -19.51 -11.12
C ILE A 232 -3.75 -18.76 -11.31
N LEU A 233 -3.90 -17.96 -12.37
CA LEU A 233 -5.13 -17.20 -12.63
C LEU A 233 -6.33 -18.09 -12.95
N PHE A 234 -6.10 -19.31 -13.44
CA PHE A 234 -7.17 -20.28 -13.61
C PHE A 234 -7.59 -20.90 -12.27
N THR A 235 -6.66 -21.01 -11.31
CA THR A 235 -6.95 -21.54 -9.97
C THR A 235 -7.67 -20.52 -9.09
N THR A 236 -7.42 -19.23 -9.30
CA THR A 236 -8.11 -18.13 -8.61
C THR A 236 -9.40 -17.69 -9.30
N ASN A 237 -9.82 -18.37 -10.37
CA ASN A 237 -10.96 -17.98 -11.23
C ASN A 237 -10.85 -16.58 -11.87
N ALA A 238 -9.67 -15.96 -11.86
CA ALA A 238 -9.45 -14.61 -12.39
C ALA A 238 -9.19 -14.59 -13.90
N ALA A 239 -8.75 -15.71 -14.48
CA ALA A 239 -8.40 -15.83 -15.91
C ALA A 239 -9.53 -15.41 -16.86
N GLY A 240 -10.79 -15.69 -16.51
CA GLY A 240 -11.96 -15.33 -17.32
C GLY A 240 -12.11 -13.81 -17.49
N SER A 241 -11.77 -13.03 -16.47
CA SER A 241 -11.88 -11.56 -16.47
C SER A 241 -10.94 -10.89 -17.46
N ILE A 242 -9.86 -11.57 -17.85
CA ILE A 242 -8.88 -11.08 -18.86
C ILE A 242 -8.89 -11.92 -20.14
N LYS A 243 -9.93 -12.75 -20.33
CA LYS A 243 -10.09 -13.63 -21.49
C LYS A 243 -8.86 -14.53 -21.73
N LEU A 244 -8.19 -14.96 -20.66
CA LEU A 244 -7.12 -15.95 -20.76
C LEU A 244 -7.76 -17.33 -20.92
N GLN A 245 -7.42 -18.03 -21.99
CA GLN A 245 -8.10 -19.25 -22.43
C GLN A 245 -7.28 -20.52 -22.10
N LYS A 246 -7.94 -21.51 -21.49
CA LYS A 246 -7.41 -22.89 -21.42
C LYS A 246 -7.39 -23.49 -22.82
N GLY A 247 -6.36 -24.28 -23.12
CA GLY A 247 -6.14 -24.95 -24.40
C GLY A 247 -5.54 -24.07 -25.51
N ALA A 248 -5.42 -22.77 -25.28
CA ALA A 248 -4.79 -21.84 -26.21
C ALA A 248 -3.26 -21.82 -26.06
N GLY A 249 -2.56 -21.60 -27.18
CA GLY A 249 -1.11 -21.40 -27.21
C GLY A 249 -0.74 -19.92 -27.07
N TYR A 250 0.24 -19.61 -26.22
CA TYR A 250 0.78 -18.27 -26.02
C TYR A 250 2.26 -18.23 -26.39
N MET A 251 2.64 -17.20 -27.14
CA MET A 251 4.03 -17.01 -27.59
C MET A 251 4.91 -16.57 -26.41
N SER A 252 6.06 -17.22 -26.26
CA SER A 252 7.10 -16.80 -25.31
C SER A 252 8.19 -15.99 -26.00
N SER A 253 8.99 -15.24 -25.25
CA SER A 253 10.21 -14.58 -25.73
C SER A 253 11.40 -15.53 -25.88
N ASN A 254 11.20 -16.84 -25.67
CA ASN A 254 12.30 -17.80 -25.71
C ASN A 254 12.56 -18.32 -27.11
N GLN A 255 13.83 -18.31 -27.54
CA GLN A 255 14.26 -18.99 -28.76
C GLN A 255 14.61 -20.45 -28.47
N ASP A 256 14.13 -21.36 -29.32
CA ASP A 256 14.51 -22.77 -29.29
C ASP A 256 15.73 -23.02 -30.16
N TYR A 257 16.57 -23.97 -29.75
CA TYR A 257 17.81 -24.33 -30.42
C TYR A 257 17.82 -25.83 -30.73
N ARG A 258 18.38 -26.20 -31.88
CA ARG A 258 18.64 -27.60 -32.26
C ARG A 258 20.13 -27.82 -32.43
N LYS A 259 20.58 -29.06 -32.20
CA LYS A 259 21.91 -29.49 -32.61
C LYS A 259 21.83 -30.11 -34.00
N VAL A 260 22.54 -29.53 -34.96
CA VAL A 260 22.70 -30.08 -36.32
C VAL A 260 24.18 -30.30 -36.54
N ASN A 261 24.58 -31.56 -36.77
CA ASN A 261 25.98 -31.94 -37.01
C ASN A 261 26.97 -31.37 -35.97
N GLY A 262 26.58 -31.34 -34.69
CA GLY A 262 27.40 -30.82 -33.58
C GLY A 262 27.41 -29.30 -33.43
N LYS A 263 26.77 -28.54 -34.33
CA LYS A 263 26.56 -27.09 -34.20
C LYS A 263 25.20 -26.79 -33.58
N ILE A 264 25.15 -25.77 -32.73
CA ILE A 264 23.90 -25.23 -32.21
C ILE A 264 23.35 -24.28 -33.27
N GLU A 265 22.14 -24.53 -33.75
CA GLU A 265 21.41 -23.70 -34.71
C GLU A 265 20.07 -23.27 -34.10
N PRO A 266 19.60 -22.04 -34.33
CA PRO A 266 18.25 -21.66 -33.95
C PRO A 266 17.25 -22.55 -34.68
N LYS A 267 16.21 -23.04 -33.99
CA LYS A 267 15.07 -23.65 -34.67
C LYS A 267 14.22 -22.54 -35.26
N ASN A 268 13.65 -22.78 -36.44
CA ASN A 268 12.70 -21.86 -37.09
C ASN A 268 11.34 -21.78 -36.37
N ASN A 269 11.22 -22.38 -35.17
CA ASN A 269 9.94 -22.63 -34.54
C ASN A 269 9.79 -21.82 -33.24
N VAL A 270 8.59 -21.24 -33.09
CA VAL A 270 8.13 -20.50 -31.91
C VAL A 270 8.04 -21.43 -30.70
N ILE A 271 8.54 -21.02 -29.53
CA ILE A 271 8.21 -21.70 -28.28
C ILE A 271 6.86 -21.17 -27.78
N MET A 272 5.87 -22.06 -27.76
CA MET A 272 4.52 -21.79 -27.28
C MET A 272 4.26 -22.58 -26.00
N TYR A 273 3.52 -21.97 -25.07
CA TYR A 273 2.98 -22.66 -23.90
C TYR A 273 1.46 -22.79 -24.00
N VAL A 274 0.92 -23.95 -23.62
CA VAL A 274 -0.52 -24.26 -23.66
C VAL A 274 -1.01 -24.63 -22.28
N PHE A 275 -2.01 -23.91 -21.76
CA PHE A 275 -2.65 -24.25 -20.49
C PHE A 275 -3.59 -25.46 -20.67
N LYS A 276 -3.30 -26.63 -20.07
CA LYS A 276 -4.20 -27.81 -20.13
C LYS A 276 -5.15 -27.88 -18.93
N SER A 277 -6.22 -28.68 -19.04
CA SER A 277 -7.35 -28.71 -18.08
C SER A 277 -6.98 -29.04 -16.63
N ALA A 278 -5.88 -29.75 -16.39
CA ALA A 278 -5.18 -29.85 -15.11
C ALA A 278 -3.87 -30.62 -15.36
N GLY A 279 -2.72 -29.94 -15.41
CA GLY A 279 -1.42 -30.59 -15.54
C GLY A 279 -0.49 -29.90 -16.54
N ASP A 280 0.69 -29.54 -16.04
CA ASP A 280 1.80 -28.92 -16.75
C ASP A 280 2.45 -29.90 -17.74
N VAL A 281 1.81 -30.15 -18.88
CA VAL A 281 2.48 -30.90 -19.94
C VAL A 281 3.18 -29.93 -20.89
N LEU A 282 4.46 -29.71 -20.57
CA LEU A 282 5.48 -29.20 -21.48
C LEU A 282 5.69 -30.16 -22.65
N TRP A 283 5.22 -29.77 -23.82
CA TRP A 283 5.99 -29.97 -25.04
C TRP A 283 6.06 -28.61 -25.71
N PRO A 284 7.27 -28.08 -26.02
CA PRO A 284 7.36 -26.95 -26.92
C PRO A 284 6.68 -27.40 -28.22
N LEU A 285 5.50 -26.86 -28.49
CA LEU A 285 4.86 -27.04 -29.80
C LEU A 285 5.68 -26.18 -30.76
N THR A 286 6.72 -26.77 -31.30
CA THR A 286 7.51 -26.16 -32.34
C THR A 286 6.63 -26.13 -33.59
N LYS A 287 5.96 -25.00 -33.84
CA LYS A 287 4.96 -24.75 -34.91
C LYS A 287 4.86 -25.86 -35.98
N SER A 288 3.85 -26.74 -35.86
CA SER A 288 3.23 -27.44 -37.01
C SER A 288 1.81 -28.00 -36.78
N GLU A 289 1.14 -27.81 -35.62
CA GLU A 289 -0.17 -28.46 -35.40
C GLU A 289 -1.32 -27.56 -34.89
N SER A 290 -1.12 -26.26 -34.66
CA SER A 290 -2.26 -25.36 -34.42
C SER A 290 -1.96 -23.96 -34.96
N ASN A 291 -2.84 -23.47 -35.82
CA ASN A 291 -2.58 -22.30 -36.68
C ASN A 291 -2.75 -20.93 -35.99
N LEU A 292 -2.91 -20.83 -34.67
CA LEU A 292 -3.07 -19.53 -34.00
C LEU A 292 -2.44 -19.58 -32.61
N ALA A 293 -1.44 -18.75 -32.37
CA ALA A 293 -0.91 -18.50 -31.04
C ALA A 293 -1.08 -17.03 -30.69
N PHE A 294 -1.48 -16.81 -29.45
CA PHE A 294 -1.76 -15.48 -28.95
C PHE A 294 -0.48 -14.82 -28.47
N THR A 295 -0.38 -13.52 -28.71
CA THR A 295 0.59 -12.62 -28.12
C THR A 295 -0.07 -11.99 -26.90
N ARG A 296 0.42 -12.32 -25.70
CA ARG A 296 -0.04 -11.76 -24.45
C ARG A 296 1.12 -11.07 -23.75
N ALA A 297 1.03 -9.75 -23.65
CA ALA A 297 2.04 -8.93 -23.02
C ALA A 297 1.96 -9.02 -21.49
N ILE A 298 3.10 -8.87 -20.85
CA ILE A 298 3.21 -8.68 -19.41
C ILE A 298 4.07 -7.46 -19.09
N ARG A 299 4.03 -7.01 -17.84
CA ARG A 299 4.93 -5.99 -17.30
C ARG A 299 5.26 -6.30 -15.85
N SER A 300 6.33 -5.72 -15.33
CA SER A 300 6.67 -5.76 -13.92
C SER A 300 6.14 -4.53 -13.17
N PHE A 301 6.05 -4.64 -11.85
CA PHE A 301 5.82 -3.53 -10.94
C PHE A 301 6.64 -3.69 -9.66
#